data_AF-A0A1G5D155-F1
#
_entry.id   AF-A0A1G5D155-F1
#
_cell.length_a   1.000
_cell.length_b   1.000
_cell.length_c   1.000
_cell.angle_alpha   90.00
_cell.angle_beta   90.00
_cell.angle_gamma   90.00
#
_symmetry.space_group_name_H-M   'P 1'
#
loop_
_entity.id
_entity.type
_entity.pdbx_description
1 polymer ?
#
loop_
_entity_poly.entity_id
_entity_poly.type
_entity_poly.pdbx_seq_one_letter_code
_entity_poly.pdbx_strand_id
1 'polypeptide(L)'
;MDNGIPHMKYNAAGQGVTLHCPGCAAALVYDPVSGKMLCESCGSTYTTAELEYENRYRVDEDDVMECNVYTCRSCGAELNVSDNTCSTFCAFCGQPTVVFDRVATMKKPQLIIPFEVTKEQAVAHLRVKVNDGKFVPKEVKEFSIDRVSGIYVPFWLFDMDYSDKQLLSGEVKSGKSTYTYYYYREGETNFSNMTLDASRQLNDESSRRLEPYTTQALRPFKADYLSGFYADRYDVDSYELQGSAVRRAAELFNREIELDVETTGAKKVKIIRHDPKFQINGVKYAMLPAWFLTFRYKDVPYTMLVNGQTGKIVGGLPYEKTPLILLFTLIFAIVAPIAAFIYNVVDLDDGKRLLGLMIAGSAIAFAKAVKNLKDVEKSRRLSSEADIANYSKNR
;
A
#
# COMPACT_ATOMS: atom_id res chain seq x y z
N MET A 1 57.71 32.03 -16.97
CA MET A 1 56.82 31.56 -18.05
C MET A 1 57.04 30.08 -18.17
N ASP A 2 56.19 29.29 -17.51
CA ASP A 2 55.88 27.95 -18.00
C ASP A 2 54.50 27.57 -17.47
N ASN A 3 53.59 27.32 -18.41
CA ASN A 3 52.16 27.14 -18.20
C ASN A 3 51.90 25.65 -17.92
N GLY A 4 51.88 25.26 -16.65
CA GLY A 4 51.46 23.91 -16.23
C GLY A 4 49.96 23.87 -15.96
N ILE A 5 49.17 23.48 -16.96
CA ILE A 5 47.75 23.14 -16.83
C ILE A 5 47.61 22.06 -15.73
N PRO A 6 46.85 22.29 -14.64
CA PRO A 6 46.63 21.25 -13.65
C PRO A 6 45.72 20.18 -14.27
N HIS A 7 46.26 18.96 -14.38
CA HIS A 7 45.52 17.78 -14.78
C HIS A 7 44.23 17.67 -13.96
N MET A 8 43.09 17.80 -14.65
CA MET A 8 41.76 17.47 -14.16
C MET A 8 41.75 15.99 -13.80
N LYS A 9 41.92 15.68 -12.51
CA LYS A 9 41.67 14.34 -11.99
C LYS A 9 40.17 14.12 -12.07
N TYR A 10 39.75 13.26 -12.98
CA TYR A 10 38.41 12.70 -12.98
C TYR A 10 38.19 12.03 -11.62
N ASN A 11 37.30 12.61 -10.80
CA ASN A 11 36.83 11.94 -9.60
C ASN A 11 36.10 10.68 -10.06
N ALA A 12 36.54 9.55 -9.52
CA ALA A 12 35.93 8.25 -9.75
C ALA A 12 34.44 8.28 -9.37
N ALA A 13 33.67 7.51 -10.13
CA ALA A 13 32.21 7.38 -10.10
C ALA A 13 31.58 7.39 -8.70
N GLY A 14 30.39 8.01 -8.63
CA GLY A 14 29.55 8.10 -7.42
C GLY A 14 29.39 6.75 -6.75
N GLN A 15 29.72 6.73 -5.48
CA GLN A 15 29.49 5.59 -4.60
C GLN A 15 28.09 5.77 -4.02
N GLY A 16 27.18 4.83 -4.33
CA GLY A 16 25.98 4.67 -3.53
C GLY A 16 26.36 4.46 -2.06
N VAL A 17 25.44 4.75 -1.14
CA VAL A 17 25.74 4.57 0.29
C VAL A 17 25.74 3.09 0.63
N THR A 18 26.89 2.44 0.46
CA THR A 18 27.14 1.05 0.82
C THR A 18 27.99 1.01 2.08
N LEU A 19 27.43 0.46 3.15
CA LEU A 19 28.13 0.32 4.43
C LEU A 19 28.89 -1.00 4.46
N HIS A 20 30.17 -0.92 4.82
CA HIS A 20 31.06 -2.08 4.91
C HIS A 20 31.20 -2.56 6.36
N CYS A 21 31.21 -3.88 6.54
CA CYS A 21 31.40 -4.53 7.83
C CYS A 21 32.82 -4.25 8.36
N PRO A 22 32.98 -3.69 9.57
CA PRO A 22 34.29 -3.46 10.17
C PRO A 22 35.16 -4.72 10.31
N GLY A 23 34.55 -5.87 10.58
CA GLY A 23 35.25 -7.13 10.80
C GLY A 23 35.70 -7.88 9.53
N CYS A 24 35.05 -7.67 8.39
CA CYS A 24 35.34 -8.45 7.17
C CYS A 24 35.17 -7.69 5.83
N ALA A 25 34.86 -6.39 5.88
CA ALA A 25 34.64 -5.49 4.75
C ALA A 25 33.46 -5.82 3.79
N ALA A 26 32.72 -6.91 4.02
CA ALA A 26 31.52 -7.22 3.26
C ALA A 26 30.42 -6.17 3.47
N ALA A 27 29.53 -6.00 2.48
CA ALA A 27 28.41 -5.09 2.60
C ALA A 27 27.46 -5.51 3.75
N LEU A 28 26.98 -4.52 4.51
CA LEU A 28 26.02 -4.68 5.58
C LEU A 28 24.60 -4.50 5.05
N VAL A 29 23.66 -5.30 5.52
CA VAL A 29 22.22 -5.23 5.19
C VAL A 29 21.44 -4.93 6.46
N TYR A 30 20.42 -4.08 6.40
CA TYR A 30 19.57 -3.83 7.58
C TYR A 30 18.67 -5.04 7.85
N ASP A 31 18.75 -5.61 9.06
CA ASP A 31 17.93 -6.73 9.52
C ASP A 31 16.72 -6.25 10.35
N PRO A 32 15.48 -6.44 9.85
CA PRO A 32 14.26 -6.07 10.57
C PRO A 32 14.08 -6.78 11.92
N VAL A 33 14.61 -7.99 12.09
CA VAL A 33 14.41 -8.78 13.32
C VAL A 33 15.17 -8.18 14.49
N SER A 34 16.46 -7.92 14.27
CA SER A 34 17.33 -7.38 15.32
C SER A 34 17.30 -5.85 15.40
N GLY A 35 16.80 -5.17 14.36
CA GLY A 35 16.87 -3.71 14.23
C GLY A 35 18.31 -3.20 14.05
N LYS A 36 19.20 -4.07 13.56
CA LYS A 36 20.64 -3.83 13.41
C LYS A 36 21.08 -4.09 11.97
N MET A 37 22.27 -3.60 11.63
CA MET A 37 22.95 -3.92 10.39
C MET A 37 23.63 -5.28 10.53
N LEU A 38 23.19 -6.25 9.73
CA LEU A 38 23.72 -7.61 9.66
C LEU A 38 24.76 -7.73 8.53
N CYS A 39 25.90 -8.35 8.84
CA CYS A 39 26.83 -8.81 7.84
C CYS A 39 26.51 -10.26 7.44
N GLU A 40 25.99 -10.49 6.23
CA GLU A 40 25.67 -11.84 5.75
C GLU A 40 26.92 -12.72 5.54
N SER A 41 28.11 -12.13 5.40
CA SER A 41 29.35 -12.89 5.16
C SER A 41 30.00 -13.43 6.44
N CYS A 42 29.96 -12.69 7.54
CA CYS A 42 30.61 -13.11 8.81
C CYS A 42 29.64 -13.25 9.99
N GLY A 43 28.36 -12.88 9.82
CA GLY A 43 27.33 -12.98 10.85
C GLY A 43 27.37 -11.91 11.95
N SER A 44 28.30 -10.95 11.87
CA SER A 44 28.37 -9.85 12.84
C SER A 44 27.19 -8.89 12.70
N THR A 45 26.75 -8.30 13.80
CA THR A 45 25.67 -7.30 13.81
C THR A 45 26.13 -5.99 14.45
N TYR A 46 25.71 -4.88 13.89
CA TYR A 46 26.10 -3.53 14.33
C TYR A 46 24.87 -2.64 14.43
N THR A 47 24.83 -1.76 15.43
CA THR A 47 23.84 -0.69 15.49
C THR A 47 24.24 0.45 14.54
N THR A 48 23.26 1.26 14.11
CA THR A 48 23.56 2.45 13.29
C THR A 48 24.47 3.44 14.01
N ALA A 49 24.39 3.52 15.36
CA ALA A 49 25.27 4.38 16.16
C ALA A 49 26.73 3.87 16.23
N GLU A 50 26.94 2.54 16.25
CA GLU A 50 28.29 1.96 16.24
C GLU A 50 28.99 2.21 14.90
N LEU A 51 28.26 2.16 13.79
CA LEU A 51 28.79 2.44 12.46
C LEU A 51 29.11 3.93 12.23
N GLU A 52 28.36 4.83 12.87
CA GLU A 52 28.65 6.28 12.85
C GLU A 52 30.00 6.64 13.48
N TYR A 53 30.44 5.90 14.50
CA TYR A 53 31.72 6.18 15.19
C TYR A 53 32.95 5.85 14.32
N GLU A 54 32.83 4.85 13.44
CA GLU A 54 33.88 4.43 12.51
C GLU A 54 33.84 5.19 11.17
N ASN A 55 32.66 5.59 10.67
CA ASN A 55 32.48 6.31 9.40
C ASN A 55 32.52 7.85 9.50
N ARG A 56 33.44 8.40 10.32
CA ARG A 56 33.57 9.84 10.59
C ARG A 56 33.89 10.77 9.40
N TYR A 57 33.79 10.29 8.16
CA TYR A 57 34.24 10.99 6.95
C TYR A 57 33.17 11.34 5.91
N ARG A 58 31.87 11.16 6.18
CA ARG A 58 30.82 11.66 5.27
C ARG A 58 29.64 12.23 6.05
N VAL A 59 29.79 13.48 6.49
CA VAL A 59 28.65 14.33 6.85
C VAL A 59 28.68 15.49 5.87
N ASP A 60 28.09 15.30 4.69
CA ASP A 60 27.65 16.43 3.90
C ASP A 60 26.30 16.88 4.49
N GLU A 61 26.27 18.12 4.95
CA GLU A 61 25.11 18.84 5.50
C GLU A 61 24.10 19.25 4.42
N ASP A 62 24.23 18.71 3.20
CA ASP A 62 23.39 19.08 2.07
C ASP A 62 22.00 18.41 2.13
N ASP A 63 20.97 19.15 1.71
CA ASP A 63 19.58 18.70 1.54
C ASP A 63 19.42 17.57 0.50
N VAL A 64 20.51 17.18 -0.17
CA VAL A 64 20.54 16.20 -1.26
C VAL A 64 21.57 15.10 -0.98
N MET A 65 21.27 13.89 -1.44
CA MET A 65 22.19 12.75 -1.42
C MET A 65 22.38 12.17 -2.82
N GLU A 66 23.58 11.66 -3.10
CA GLU A 66 23.86 10.91 -4.32
C GLU A 66 23.34 9.47 -4.21
N CYS A 67 22.65 9.02 -5.25
CA CYS A 67 22.07 7.69 -5.34
C CYS A 67 22.34 7.09 -6.72
N ASN A 68 22.50 5.77 -6.76
CA ASN A 68 22.44 5.01 -8.00
C ASN A 68 20.98 4.82 -8.39
N VAL A 69 20.58 5.44 -9.49
CA VAL A 69 19.21 5.42 -9.99
C VAL A 69 19.10 4.47 -11.16
N TYR A 70 18.11 3.60 -11.05
CA TYR A 70 17.66 2.71 -12.10
C TYR A 70 16.33 3.22 -12.66
N THR A 71 16.27 3.48 -13.97
CA THR A 71 15.03 3.81 -14.68
C THR A 71 14.53 2.59 -15.48
N CYS A 72 13.33 2.10 -15.17
CA CYS A 72 12.72 1.01 -15.91
C CYS A 72 12.24 1.47 -17.29
N ARG A 73 12.72 0.82 -18.37
CA ARG A 73 12.32 1.15 -19.75
C ARG A 73 10.86 0.79 -20.09
N SER A 74 10.23 -0.08 -19.31
CA SER A 74 8.86 -0.53 -19.57
C SER A 74 7.81 0.33 -18.89
N CYS A 75 7.99 0.68 -17.61
CA CYS A 75 6.99 1.45 -16.85
C CYS A 75 7.45 2.87 -16.48
N GLY A 76 8.73 3.21 -16.70
CA GLY A 76 9.27 4.53 -16.35
C GLY A 76 9.57 4.73 -14.86
N ALA A 77 9.39 3.72 -14.01
CA ALA A 77 9.73 3.84 -12.59
C ALA A 77 11.21 4.12 -12.37
N GLU A 78 11.51 5.06 -11.46
CA GLU A 78 12.86 5.42 -11.05
C GLU A 78 13.12 4.95 -9.62
N LEU A 79 13.95 3.93 -9.47
CA LEU A 79 14.30 3.35 -8.19
C LEU A 79 15.75 3.68 -7.84
N ASN A 80 15.97 4.14 -6.62
CA ASN A 80 17.30 4.15 -6.04
C ASN A 80 17.67 2.74 -5.59
N VAL A 81 18.89 2.35 -5.92
CA VAL A 81 19.45 1.04 -5.68
C VAL A 81 20.73 1.22 -4.87
N SER A 82 20.87 0.47 -3.78
CA SER A 82 22.17 0.38 -3.08
C SER A 82 23.11 -0.56 -3.85
N ASP A 83 24.43 -0.40 -3.75
CA ASP A 83 25.38 -1.20 -4.57
C ASP A 83 25.27 -2.71 -4.31
N ASN A 84 24.67 -3.11 -3.17
CA ASN A 84 24.45 -4.48 -2.80
C ASN A 84 23.04 -5.01 -3.14
N THR A 85 22.20 -4.21 -3.79
CA THR A 85 20.83 -4.58 -4.17
C THR A 85 20.75 -4.80 -5.69
N CYS A 86 20.86 -6.04 -6.13
CA CYS A 86 20.72 -6.39 -7.55
C CYS A 86 19.43 -7.19 -7.79
N SER A 87 18.48 -6.65 -8.55
CA SER A 87 17.35 -7.41 -9.09
C SER A 87 17.48 -7.59 -10.59
N THR A 88 17.12 -8.78 -11.06
CA THR A 88 17.00 -9.10 -12.49
C THR A 88 15.64 -8.66 -13.06
N PHE A 89 14.76 -8.06 -12.26
CA PHE A 89 13.42 -7.62 -12.62
C PHE A 89 13.01 -6.29 -11.96
N CYS A 90 12.14 -5.52 -12.61
CA CYS A 90 11.57 -4.29 -12.08
C CYS A 90 10.60 -4.57 -10.91
N ALA A 91 10.78 -3.89 -9.77
CA ALA A 91 9.96 -4.09 -8.58
C ALA A 91 8.52 -3.57 -8.71
N PHE A 92 8.23 -2.71 -9.69
CA PHE A 92 6.88 -2.19 -9.95
C PHE A 92 6.08 -2.99 -10.98
N CYS A 93 6.69 -3.35 -12.12
CA CYS A 93 5.98 -3.98 -13.25
C CYS A 93 6.40 -5.43 -13.53
N GLY A 94 7.46 -5.93 -12.88
CA GLY A 94 7.94 -7.30 -13.01
C GLY A 94 8.68 -7.63 -14.31
N GLN A 95 8.96 -6.65 -15.17
CA GLN A 95 9.73 -6.87 -16.39
C GLN A 95 11.19 -7.22 -16.08
N PRO A 96 11.78 -8.26 -16.70
CA PRO A 96 13.21 -8.52 -16.61
C PRO A 96 13.99 -7.32 -17.11
N THR A 97 14.96 -6.85 -16.34
CA THR A 97 15.81 -5.74 -16.76
C THR A 97 17.18 -5.87 -16.11
N VAL A 98 18.22 -5.54 -16.88
CA VAL A 98 19.57 -5.33 -16.36
C VAL A 98 19.63 -3.91 -15.81
N VAL A 99 19.90 -3.80 -14.51
CA VAL A 99 20.08 -2.53 -13.82
C VAL A 99 21.35 -1.87 -14.38
N PHE A 100 21.20 -0.68 -14.95
CA PHE A 100 22.33 0.16 -15.33
C PHE A 100 22.30 1.38 -14.41
N ASP A 101 23.34 1.55 -13.61
CA ASP A 101 23.40 2.62 -12.62
C ASP A 101 23.75 3.93 -13.28
N ARG A 102 22.98 4.96 -12.96
CA ARG A 102 23.34 6.36 -13.18
C ARG A 102 23.35 7.05 -11.83
N VAL A 103 24.39 7.81 -11.57
CA VAL A 103 24.45 8.65 -10.37
C VAL A 103 23.50 9.82 -10.56
N ALA A 104 22.56 9.99 -9.64
CA ALA A 104 21.70 11.16 -9.58
C ALA A 104 21.59 11.66 -8.14
N THR A 105 21.27 12.94 -7.99
CA THR A 105 20.99 13.54 -6.68
C THR A 105 19.50 13.44 -6.36
N MET A 106 19.16 13.12 -5.12
CA MET A 106 17.79 13.16 -4.61
C MET A 106 17.72 13.96 -3.32
N LYS A 107 16.55 14.55 -3.02
CA LYS A 107 16.31 15.18 -1.73
C LYS A 107 16.43 14.13 -0.62
N LYS A 108 17.18 14.44 0.43
CA LYS A 108 17.33 13.58 1.59
C LYS A 108 16.03 13.54 2.38
N PRO A 109 15.47 12.35 2.70
CA PRO A 109 14.34 12.25 3.62
C PRO A 109 14.72 12.79 5.00
N GLN A 110 13.75 13.36 5.70
CA GLN A 110 13.94 13.77 7.09
C GLN A 110 13.69 12.60 8.04
N LEU A 111 12.74 11.73 7.67
CA LEU A 111 12.27 10.63 8.50
C LEU A 111 12.19 9.31 7.74
N ILE A 112 12.19 8.21 8.47
CA ILE A 112 12.00 6.86 7.94
C ILE A 112 11.29 5.98 8.98
N ILE A 113 10.44 5.06 8.53
CA ILE A 113 9.99 3.92 9.34
C ILE A 113 10.84 2.73 8.89
N PRO A 114 11.68 2.14 9.76
CA PRO A 114 12.44 0.95 9.39
C PRO A 114 11.51 -0.24 9.08
N PHE A 115 11.96 -1.17 8.24
CA PHE A 115 11.27 -2.46 8.10
C PHE A 115 11.23 -3.18 9.46
N GLU A 116 10.05 -3.68 9.84
CA GLU A 116 9.85 -4.57 10.99
C GLU A 116 9.46 -5.99 10.52
N VAL A 117 8.73 -6.07 9.41
CA VAL A 117 8.37 -7.32 8.75
C VAL A 117 9.51 -7.76 7.84
N THR A 118 10.06 -8.94 8.11
CA THR A 118 11.09 -9.59 7.29
C THR A 118 10.56 -10.04 5.93
N LYS A 119 11.46 -10.32 4.99
CA LYS A 119 11.12 -10.87 3.69
C LYS A 119 10.40 -12.22 3.83
N GLU A 120 10.88 -13.07 4.74
CA GLU A 120 10.35 -14.40 4.99
C GLU A 120 8.91 -14.33 5.53
N GLN A 121 8.65 -13.41 6.46
CA GLN A 121 7.30 -13.15 6.97
C GLN A 121 6.38 -12.61 5.87
N ALA A 122 6.85 -11.67 5.05
CA ALA A 122 6.07 -11.14 3.92
C ALA A 122 5.71 -12.25 2.92
N VAL A 123 6.66 -13.10 2.56
CA VAL A 123 6.45 -14.27 1.68
C VAL A 123 5.46 -15.25 2.30
N ALA A 124 5.57 -15.54 3.60
CA ALA A 124 4.65 -16.42 4.30
C ALA A 124 3.21 -15.87 4.30
N HIS A 125 3.05 -14.58 4.62
CA HIS A 125 1.75 -13.88 4.60
C HIS A 125 1.13 -13.91 3.19
N LEU A 126 1.92 -13.62 2.15
CA LEU A 126 1.49 -13.68 0.76
C LEU A 126 1.07 -15.09 0.36
N ARG A 127 1.84 -16.13 0.77
CA ARG A 127 1.53 -17.53 0.47
C ARG A 127 0.21 -17.97 1.07
N VAL A 128 -0.08 -17.61 2.32
CA VAL A 128 -1.38 -17.85 2.96
C VAL A 128 -2.49 -17.17 2.15
N LYS A 129 -2.32 -15.89 1.81
CA LYS A 129 -3.33 -15.13 1.05
C LYS A 129 -3.62 -15.71 -0.34
N VAL A 130 -2.58 -16.14 -1.05
CA VAL A 130 -2.68 -16.76 -2.38
C VAL A 130 -3.40 -18.11 -2.30
N ASN A 131 -3.08 -18.92 -1.29
CA ASN A 131 -3.67 -20.23 -1.10
C ASN A 131 -5.15 -20.18 -0.68
N ASP A 132 -5.50 -19.24 0.20
CA ASP A 132 -6.87 -18.97 0.65
C ASP A 132 -7.75 -18.34 -0.43
N GLY A 133 -7.14 -17.83 -1.49
CA GLY A 133 -7.84 -17.25 -2.64
C GLY A 133 -8.75 -18.28 -3.32
N LYS A 134 -10.06 -18.00 -3.31
CA LYS A 134 -11.07 -18.78 -4.03
C LYS A 134 -10.97 -18.52 -5.53
N PHE A 135 -11.01 -19.59 -6.33
CA PHE A 135 -10.93 -19.54 -7.79
C PHE A 135 -9.63 -18.92 -8.35
N VAL A 136 -8.58 -18.84 -7.54
CA VAL A 136 -7.24 -18.44 -8.01
C VAL A 136 -6.65 -19.57 -8.87
N PRO A 137 -6.12 -19.27 -10.08
CA PRO A 137 -5.52 -20.25 -10.97
C PRO A 137 -4.40 -21.04 -10.29
N LYS A 138 -4.24 -22.32 -10.65
CA LYS A 138 -3.19 -23.18 -10.07
C LYS A 138 -1.80 -22.64 -10.36
N GLU A 139 -1.57 -22.10 -11.56
CA GLU A 139 -0.29 -21.52 -11.98
C GLU A 139 0.14 -20.35 -11.09
N VAL A 140 -0.83 -19.63 -10.53
CA VAL A 140 -0.57 -18.50 -9.61
C VAL A 140 -0.30 -18.99 -8.19
N LYS A 141 -0.90 -20.11 -7.78
CA LYS A 141 -0.58 -20.76 -6.50
C LYS A 141 0.79 -21.43 -6.51
N GLU A 142 1.22 -21.93 -7.67
CA GLU A 142 2.52 -22.55 -7.89
C GLU A 142 3.63 -21.54 -8.22
N PHE A 143 3.28 -20.27 -8.47
CA PHE A 143 4.24 -19.20 -8.73
C PHE A 143 5.19 -18.99 -7.53
N SER A 144 6.48 -18.81 -7.81
CA SER A 144 7.47 -18.50 -6.77
C SER A 144 7.23 -17.10 -6.20
N ILE A 145 6.65 -17.08 -5.00
CA ILE A 145 6.43 -15.87 -4.19
C ILE A 145 7.76 -15.31 -3.65
N ASP A 146 8.89 -15.99 -3.84
CA ASP A 146 10.20 -15.59 -3.29
C ASP A 146 10.80 -14.34 -3.97
N ARG A 147 10.16 -13.87 -5.06
CA ARG A 147 10.48 -12.64 -5.81
C ARG A 147 9.92 -11.36 -5.18
N VAL A 148 9.67 -11.36 -3.87
CA VAL A 148 9.29 -10.17 -3.12
C VAL A 148 10.46 -9.20 -3.04
N SER A 149 10.22 -7.93 -3.38
CA SER A 149 11.19 -6.84 -3.31
C SER A 149 10.79 -5.85 -2.22
N GLY A 150 11.72 -5.49 -1.33
CA GLY A 150 11.46 -4.46 -0.32
C GLY A 150 11.75 -3.09 -0.89
N ILE A 151 10.77 -2.19 -0.80
CA ILE A 151 10.83 -0.83 -1.32
C ILE A 151 10.47 0.15 -0.20
N TYR A 152 11.31 1.15 0.00
CA TYR A 152 10.93 2.37 0.70
C TYR A 152 10.17 3.28 -0.24
N VAL A 153 8.90 3.51 0.07
CA VAL A 153 8.01 4.38 -0.69
C VAL A 153 8.10 5.80 -0.12
N PRO A 154 8.21 6.84 -0.97
CA PRO A 154 8.25 8.22 -0.53
C PRO A 154 6.87 8.69 -0.06
N PHE A 155 6.83 9.36 1.09
CA PHE A 155 5.63 9.96 1.67
C PHE A 155 5.89 11.39 2.13
N TRP A 156 4.88 12.23 1.99
CA TRP A 156 4.79 13.50 2.69
C TRP A 156 3.91 13.33 3.94
N LEU A 157 4.43 13.78 5.07
CA LEU A 157 3.75 13.77 6.36
C LEU A 157 3.23 15.18 6.65
N PHE A 158 1.92 15.33 6.69
CA PHE A 158 1.27 16.63 6.94
C PHE A 158 0.85 16.75 8.40
N ASP A 159 1.24 17.87 9.02
CA ASP A 159 0.71 18.33 10.30
C ASP A 159 -0.33 19.43 10.01
N MET A 160 -1.57 19.27 10.50
CA MET A 160 -2.69 20.14 10.14
C MET A 160 -3.66 20.34 11.31
N ASP A 161 -4.00 21.59 11.60
CA ASP A 161 -5.17 21.92 12.41
C ASP A 161 -6.40 21.95 11.52
N TYR A 162 -7.48 21.30 11.96
CA TYR A 162 -8.72 21.22 11.22
C TYR A 162 -9.92 21.41 12.15
N SER A 163 -10.86 22.25 11.77
CA SER A 163 -12.12 22.46 12.48
C SER A 163 -13.26 22.53 11.48
N ASP A 164 -14.44 22.05 11.87
CA ASP A 164 -15.62 22.11 11.00
C ASP A 164 -16.90 22.20 11.84
N LYS A 165 -17.90 22.87 11.26
CA LYS A 165 -19.24 23.06 11.80
C LYS A 165 -20.23 22.41 10.86
N GLN A 166 -20.83 21.30 11.28
CA GLN A 166 -21.63 20.45 10.43
C GLN A 166 -23.10 20.42 10.86
N LEU A 167 -23.98 20.55 9.88
CA LEU A 167 -25.39 20.23 10.00
C LEU A 167 -25.64 18.91 9.28
N LEU A 168 -26.10 17.90 10.02
CA LEU A 168 -26.35 16.55 9.52
C LEU A 168 -27.84 16.20 9.62
N SER A 169 -28.32 15.33 8.74
CA SER A 169 -29.59 14.61 8.91
C SER A 169 -29.34 13.14 9.21
N GLY A 170 -30.17 12.55 10.06
CA GLY A 170 -30.19 11.11 10.30
C GLY A 170 -31.60 10.56 10.49
N GLU A 171 -31.85 9.33 10.04
CA GLU A 171 -33.12 8.63 10.19
C GLU A 171 -33.13 7.80 11.49
N VAL A 172 -34.08 8.06 12.37
CA VAL A 172 -34.31 7.28 13.60
C VAL A 172 -35.64 6.54 13.48
N LYS A 173 -35.63 5.23 13.75
CA LYS A 173 -36.85 4.42 13.77
C LYS A 173 -37.47 4.42 15.16
N SER A 174 -38.77 4.71 15.22
CA SER A 174 -39.57 4.56 16.43
C SER A 174 -40.86 3.81 16.08
N GLY A 175 -40.96 2.56 16.53
CA GLY A 175 -42.03 1.64 16.14
C GLY A 175 -42.05 1.36 14.64
N LYS A 176 -43.20 1.62 13.99
CA LYS A 176 -43.39 1.46 12.53
C LYS A 176 -42.99 2.71 11.73
N SER A 177 -42.70 3.81 12.41
CA SER A 177 -42.42 5.11 11.78
C SER A 177 -40.92 5.39 11.72
N THR A 178 -40.51 6.13 10.70
CA THR A 178 -39.13 6.64 10.55
C THR A 178 -39.18 8.17 10.61
N TYR A 179 -38.36 8.75 11.48
CA TYR A 179 -38.27 10.19 11.70
C TYR A 179 -36.90 10.69 11.26
N THR A 180 -36.87 11.83 10.57
CA THR A 180 -35.63 12.51 10.24
C THR A 180 -35.30 13.53 11.32
N TYR A 181 -34.16 13.34 11.97
CA TYR A 181 -33.60 14.28 12.94
C TYR A 181 -32.46 15.06 12.31
N TYR A 182 -32.30 16.31 12.77
CA TYR A 182 -31.20 17.17 12.38
C TYR A 182 -30.24 17.32 13.56
N TYR A 183 -28.95 17.19 13.27
CA TYR A 183 -27.87 17.24 14.26
C TYR A 183 -26.93 18.37 13.90
N TYR A 184 -26.66 19.23 14.89
CA TYR A 184 -25.56 20.19 14.80
C TYR A 184 -24.35 19.61 15.54
N ARG A 185 -23.20 19.65 14.88
CA ARG A 185 -21.91 19.22 15.43
C ARG A 185 -20.84 20.22 15.08
N GLU A 186 -20.00 20.54 16.04
CA GLU A 186 -18.82 21.39 15.87
C GLU A 186 -17.67 20.69 16.57
N GLY A 187 -16.50 20.69 15.93
CA GLY A 187 -15.32 20.08 16.50
C GLY A 187 -14.06 20.64 15.86
N GLU A 188 -12.97 20.46 16.59
CA GLU A 188 -11.61 20.78 16.18
C GLU A 188 -10.70 19.58 16.46
N THR A 189 -9.69 19.40 15.63
CA THR A 189 -8.70 18.35 15.79
C THR A 189 -7.37 18.77 15.19
N ASN A 190 -6.30 18.18 15.69
CA ASN A 190 -4.98 18.25 15.08
C ASN A 190 -4.64 16.90 14.45
N PHE A 191 -4.32 16.91 13.16
CA PHE A 191 -3.72 15.79 12.47
C PHE A 191 -2.21 15.92 12.56
N SER A 192 -1.56 14.89 13.10
CA SER A 192 -0.10 14.79 13.19
C SER A 192 0.42 13.68 12.28
N ASN A 193 1.42 13.99 11.47
CA ASN A 193 2.08 13.07 10.54
C ASN A 193 1.10 12.32 9.61
N MET A 194 0.08 13.00 9.08
CA MET A 194 -0.85 12.38 8.14
C MET A 194 -0.13 12.03 6.84
N THR A 195 -0.19 10.75 6.45
CA THR A 195 0.56 10.18 5.34
C THR A 195 -0.15 10.37 3.99
N LEU A 196 0.60 10.87 3.01
CA LEU A 196 0.27 10.80 1.59
C LEU A 196 1.50 10.34 0.81
N ASP A 197 1.34 9.32 -0.03
CA ASP A 197 2.45 8.87 -0.87
C ASP A 197 2.78 9.93 -1.93
N ALA A 198 4.06 9.98 -2.28
CA ALA A 198 4.62 10.95 -3.19
C ALA A 198 5.09 10.30 -4.50
N SER A 199 4.49 9.17 -4.87
CA SER A 199 4.82 8.36 -6.05
C SER A 199 3.60 8.26 -6.98
N ARG A 200 3.72 8.66 -8.26
CA ARG A 200 2.65 8.44 -9.25
C ARG A 200 2.59 6.98 -9.73
N GLN A 201 3.66 6.22 -9.50
CA GLN A 201 3.73 4.81 -9.87
C GLN A 201 2.95 3.91 -8.89
N LEU A 202 2.80 4.37 -7.65
CA LEU A 202 1.94 3.74 -6.67
C LEU A 202 0.52 4.32 -6.78
N ASN A 203 -0.47 3.45 -6.96
CA ASN A 203 -1.87 3.87 -6.94
C ASN A 203 -2.28 4.34 -5.53
N ASP A 204 -2.87 5.54 -5.42
CA ASP A 204 -3.31 6.17 -4.16
C ASP A 204 -4.25 5.29 -3.33
N GLU A 205 -5.17 4.56 -3.96
CA GLU A 205 -6.07 3.65 -3.23
C GLU A 205 -5.30 2.44 -2.69
N SER A 206 -4.33 1.91 -3.43
CA SER A 206 -3.44 0.85 -2.93
C SER A 206 -2.57 1.33 -1.76
N SER A 207 -1.98 2.52 -1.88
CA SER A 207 -1.22 3.20 -0.81
C SER A 207 -2.08 3.42 0.45
N ARG A 208 -3.24 4.04 0.29
CA ARG A 208 -4.21 4.29 1.38
C ARG A 208 -4.69 3.00 2.03
N ARG A 209 -4.86 1.92 1.27
CA ARG A 209 -5.24 0.61 1.82
C ARG A 209 -4.08 -0.06 2.54
N LEU A 210 -2.83 0.30 2.26
CA LEU A 210 -1.64 -0.29 2.89
C LEU A 210 -1.47 0.19 4.33
N GLU A 211 -1.94 1.40 4.62
CA GLU A 211 -2.07 1.97 5.95
C GLU A 211 -2.99 1.17 6.89
N PRO A 212 -2.87 1.30 8.22
CA PRO A 212 -2.10 2.31 8.96
C PRO A 212 -0.60 2.01 9.07
N TYR A 213 0.20 3.07 9.15
CA TYR A 213 1.55 3.03 9.71
C TYR A 213 1.53 3.64 11.11
N THR A 214 2.29 3.07 12.02
CA THR A 214 2.48 3.55 13.39
C THR A 214 3.57 4.61 13.39
N THR A 215 3.16 5.88 13.38
CA THR A 215 4.07 7.04 13.24
C THR A 215 5.03 7.20 14.43
N GLN A 216 4.78 6.58 15.58
CA GLN A 216 5.72 6.53 16.71
C GLN A 216 7.02 5.77 16.38
N ALA A 217 7.00 4.93 15.34
CA ALA A 217 8.19 4.25 14.84
C ALA A 217 9.06 5.12 13.92
N LEU A 218 8.64 6.35 13.59
CA LEU A 218 9.46 7.27 12.80
C LEU A 218 10.81 7.51 13.48
N ARG A 219 11.87 7.47 12.69
CA ARG A 219 13.25 7.77 13.09
C ARG A 219 13.83 8.83 12.16
N PRO A 220 14.79 9.66 12.63
CA PRO A 220 15.60 10.48 11.74
C PRO A 220 16.21 9.59 10.65
N PHE A 221 16.14 10.05 9.41
CA PHE A 221 16.66 9.30 8.28
C PHE A 221 18.18 9.12 8.40
N LYS A 222 18.61 7.86 8.22
CA LYS A 222 20.00 7.48 7.98
C LYS A 222 20.05 6.63 6.71
N ALA A 223 21.05 6.85 5.87
CA ALA A 223 21.16 6.13 4.60
C ALA A 223 21.32 4.61 4.80
N ASP A 224 21.85 4.20 5.96
CA ASP A 224 22.01 2.81 6.41
C ASP A 224 20.74 1.98 6.26
N TYR A 225 19.57 2.58 6.52
CA TYR A 225 18.28 1.91 6.43
C TYR A 225 17.93 1.47 5.01
N LEU A 226 18.52 2.10 3.98
CA LEU A 226 18.28 1.77 2.58
C LEU A 226 19.11 0.57 2.12
N SER A 227 20.12 0.14 2.89
CA SER A 227 20.98 -0.96 2.49
C SER A 227 20.22 -2.28 2.42
N GLY A 228 20.23 -2.92 1.25
CA GLY A 228 19.47 -4.14 0.94
C GLY A 228 18.03 -3.91 0.50
N PHE A 229 17.59 -2.65 0.37
CA PHE A 229 16.26 -2.27 -0.08
C PHE A 229 16.31 -1.34 -1.28
N TYR A 230 15.25 -1.35 -2.10
CA TYR A 230 15.01 -0.29 -3.06
C TYR A 230 14.45 0.94 -2.35
N ALA A 231 14.69 2.13 -2.89
CA ALA A 231 13.97 3.32 -2.48
C ALA A 231 13.39 4.04 -3.69
N ASP A 232 12.08 4.22 -3.71
CA ASP A 232 11.40 4.96 -4.77
C ASP A 232 11.65 6.47 -4.63
N ARG A 233 11.72 7.18 -5.75
CA ARG A 233 11.92 8.63 -5.76
C ARG A 233 10.57 9.32 -5.75
N TYR A 234 10.44 10.39 -4.96
CA TYR A 234 9.22 11.17 -5.04
C TYR A 234 9.16 11.86 -6.41
N ASP A 235 8.00 11.82 -7.03
CA ASP A 235 7.70 12.54 -8.27
C ASP A 235 6.54 13.55 -8.08
N VAL A 236 5.83 13.48 -6.95
CA VAL A 236 4.80 14.45 -6.55
C VAL A 236 5.33 15.35 -5.43
N ASP A 237 5.29 16.66 -5.65
CA ASP A 237 5.70 17.63 -4.62
C ASP A 237 4.62 17.78 -3.52
N SER A 238 5.07 18.12 -2.31
CA SER A 238 4.22 18.45 -1.18
C SER A 238 3.13 19.49 -1.50
N TYR A 239 3.44 20.49 -2.33
CA TYR A 239 2.50 21.55 -2.73
C TYR A 239 1.32 20.98 -3.53
N GLU A 240 1.59 20.04 -4.44
CA GLU A 240 0.54 19.37 -5.23
C GLU A 240 -0.39 18.54 -4.32
N LEU A 241 0.14 17.97 -3.23
CA LEU A 241 -0.63 17.11 -2.32
C LEU A 241 -1.44 17.86 -1.26
N GLN A 242 -1.29 19.17 -1.09
CA GLN A 242 -2.01 19.92 -0.06
C GLN A 242 -3.53 19.76 -0.17
N GLY A 243 -4.08 19.82 -1.39
CA GLY A 243 -5.50 19.61 -1.62
C GLY A 243 -5.96 18.18 -1.23
N SER A 244 -5.13 17.18 -1.54
CA SER A 244 -5.37 15.79 -1.12
C SER A 244 -5.30 15.62 0.39
N ALA A 245 -4.38 16.33 1.07
CA ALA A 245 -4.28 16.33 2.53
C ALA A 245 -5.54 16.89 3.17
N VAL A 246 -6.03 18.03 2.71
CA VAL A 246 -7.26 18.63 3.24
C VAL A 246 -8.47 17.74 3.01
N ARG A 247 -8.60 17.13 1.81
CA ARG A 247 -9.67 16.15 1.54
C ARG A 247 -9.60 14.96 2.48
N ARG A 248 -8.40 14.43 2.71
CA ARG A 248 -8.19 13.30 3.62
C ARG A 248 -8.53 13.66 5.07
N ALA A 249 -8.11 14.84 5.54
CA ALA A 249 -8.45 15.34 6.86
C ALA A 249 -9.98 15.46 7.03
N ALA A 250 -10.66 16.04 6.03
CA ALA A 250 -12.11 16.15 6.00
C ALA A 250 -12.79 14.77 6.02
N GLU A 251 -12.33 13.80 5.21
CA GLU A 251 -12.87 12.44 5.21
C GLU A 251 -12.76 11.77 6.60
N LEU A 252 -11.61 11.91 7.26
CA LEU A 252 -11.39 11.35 8.59
C LEU A 252 -12.27 12.06 9.64
N PHE A 253 -12.31 13.39 9.63
CA PHE A 253 -13.13 14.18 10.54
C PHE A 253 -14.62 13.85 10.38
N ASN A 254 -15.12 13.85 9.14
CA ASN A 254 -16.52 13.55 8.81
C ASN A 254 -16.92 12.18 9.31
N ARG A 255 -16.05 11.18 9.16
CA ARG A 255 -16.33 9.81 9.63
C ARG A 255 -16.53 9.77 11.15
N GLU A 256 -15.70 10.45 11.92
CA GLU A 256 -15.85 10.47 13.38
C GLU A 256 -17.12 11.22 13.82
N ILE A 257 -17.49 12.32 13.14
CA ILE A 257 -18.75 13.02 13.38
C ILE A 257 -19.97 12.16 13.01
N GLU A 258 -19.92 11.46 11.88
CA GLU A 258 -20.97 10.52 11.48
C GLU A 258 -21.14 9.42 12.53
N LEU A 259 -20.04 8.82 13.00
CA LEU A 259 -20.07 7.81 14.06
C LEU A 259 -20.67 8.34 15.36
N ASP A 260 -20.33 9.56 15.77
CA ASP A 260 -20.95 10.21 16.93
C ASP A 260 -22.48 10.34 16.76
N VAL A 261 -22.93 10.81 15.60
CA VAL A 261 -24.38 10.93 15.32
C VAL A 261 -25.05 9.54 15.31
N GLU A 262 -24.40 8.52 14.78
CA GLU A 262 -24.91 7.15 14.80
C GLU A 262 -25.10 6.60 16.23
N THR A 263 -24.34 7.07 17.24
CA THR A 263 -24.54 6.67 18.65
C THR A 263 -25.92 7.06 19.20
N THR A 264 -26.58 8.04 18.59
CA THR A 264 -27.95 8.45 18.95
C THR A 264 -29.03 7.49 18.44
N GLY A 265 -28.64 6.43 17.71
CA GLY A 265 -29.55 5.50 17.03
C GLY A 265 -29.95 5.95 15.63
N ALA A 266 -29.41 7.07 15.15
CA ALA A 266 -29.58 7.55 13.79
C ALA A 266 -28.91 6.61 12.78
N LYS A 267 -29.54 6.45 11.62
CA LYS A 267 -29.02 5.71 10.47
C LYS A 267 -29.07 6.59 9.22
N LYS A 268 -28.32 6.19 8.18
CA LYS A 268 -28.20 6.95 6.93
C LYS A 268 -27.85 8.42 7.19
N VAL A 269 -26.87 8.63 8.06
CA VAL A 269 -26.38 9.97 8.39
C VAL A 269 -25.86 10.62 7.11
N LYS A 270 -26.19 11.90 6.91
CA LYS A 270 -25.74 12.70 5.77
C LYS A 270 -25.40 14.11 6.22
N ILE A 271 -24.24 14.60 5.83
CA ILE A 271 -23.85 15.99 5.99
C ILE A 271 -24.64 16.83 4.97
N ILE A 272 -25.36 17.84 5.46
CA ILE A 272 -26.19 18.75 4.65
C ILE A 272 -25.42 20.04 4.35
N ARG A 273 -24.75 20.57 5.38
CA ARG A 273 -23.92 21.78 5.32
C ARG A 273 -22.72 21.59 6.22
N HIS A 274 -21.61 22.18 5.81
CA HIS A 274 -20.38 22.22 6.60
C HIS A 274 -19.60 23.51 6.28
N ASP A 275 -18.72 23.93 7.19
CA ASP A 275 -17.92 25.16 7.11
C ASP A 275 -16.49 24.85 7.61
N PRO A 276 -15.69 24.11 6.81
CA PRO A 276 -14.40 23.64 7.23
C PRO A 276 -13.36 24.76 7.24
N LYS A 277 -12.53 24.78 8.27
CA LYS A 277 -11.34 25.62 8.39
C LYS A 277 -10.14 24.76 8.68
N PHE A 278 -9.03 25.04 8.01
CA PHE A 278 -7.81 24.26 8.18
C PHE A 278 -6.57 25.15 8.11
N GLN A 279 -5.50 24.70 8.76
CA GLN A 279 -4.19 25.30 8.68
C GLN A 279 -3.14 24.19 8.59
N ILE A 280 -2.31 24.20 7.55
CA ILE A 280 -1.17 23.28 7.44
C ILE A 280 -0.02 23.90 8.24
N ASN A 281 0.44 23.18 9.26
CA ASN A 281 1.45 23.64 10.20
C ASN A 281 2.85 23.15 9.84
N GLY A 282 2.95 22.05 9.12
CA GLY A 282 4.23 21.48 8.71
C GLY A 282 4.08 20.37 7.69
N VAL A 283 5.12 20.18 6.90
CA VAL A 283 5.25 19.06 5.97
C VAL A 283 6.64 18.46 6.12
N LYS A 284 6.73 17.15 6.28
CA LYS A 284 8.00 16.42 6.40
C LYS A 284 8.10 15.35 5.34
N TYR A 285 9.30 15.17 4.77
CA TYR A 285 9.56 14.09 3.84
C TYR A 285 9.96 12.82 4.59
N ALA A 286 9.28 11.71 4.32
CA ALA A 286 9.53 10.43 4.96
C ALA A 286 9.56 9.25 3.97
N MET A 287 10.27 8.20 4.35
CA MET A 287 10.29 6.91 3.64
C MET A 287 9.57 5.84 4.46
N LEU A 288 8.57 5.18 3.89
CA LEU A 288 7.79 4.15 4.57
C LEU A 288 7.99 2.77 3.90
N PRO A 289 8.11 1.68 4.68
CA PRO A 289 8.55 0.38 4.17
C PRO A 289 7.37 -0.41 3.61
N ALA A 290 7.54 -0.97 2.40
CA ALA A 290 6.55 -1.83 1.77
C ALA A 290 7.23 -2.95 0.95
N TRP A 291 6.67 -4.15 1.03
CA TRP A 291 7.08 -5.28 0.21
C TRP A 291 6.21 -5.39 -1.03
N PHE A 292 6.83 -5.53 -2.20
CA PHE A 292 6.17 -5.63 -3.49
C PHE A 292 6.35 -7.04 -4.04
N LEU A 293 5.23 -7.68 -4.38
CA LEU A 293 5.19 -8.89 -5.20
C LEU A 293 4.48 -8.55 -6.50
N THR A 294 5.25 -8.52 -7.59
CA THR A 294 4.70 -8.33 -8.93
C THR A 294 4.90 -9.57 -9.78
N PHE A 295 3.81 -10.09 -10.35
CA PHE A 295 3.83 -11.24 -11.24
C PHE A 295 2.89 -11.02 -12.43
N ARG A 296 3.09 -11.74 -13.53
CA ARG A 296 2.24 -11.64 -14.72
C ARG A 296 1.38 -12.89 -14.84
N TYR A 297 0.10 -12.71 -15.13
CA TYR A 297 -0.82 -13.79 -15.45
C TYR A 297 -1.67 -13.40 -16.66
N LYS A 298 -1.62 -14.20 -17.73
CA LYS A 298 -2.24 -13.91 -19.04
C LYS A 298 -1.90 -12.51 -19.54
N ASP A 299 -0.61 -12.16 -19.49
CA ASP A 299 -0.06 -10.86 -19.91
C ASP A 299 -0.59 -9.62 -19.17
N VAL A 300 -1.21 -9.81 -18.00
CA VAL A 300 -1.59 -8.72 -17.11
C VAL A 300 -0.69 -8.78 -15.88
N PRO A 301 0.01 -7.68 -15.50
CA PRO A 301 0.74 -7.64 -14.25
C PRO A 301 -0.24 -7.51 -13.09
N TYR A 302 0.08 -8.20 -12.00
CA TYR A 302 -0.59 -8.15 -10.72
C TYR A 302 0.43 -7.75 -9.67
N THR A 303 0.17 -6.65 -8.98
CA THR A 303 0.99 -6.20 -7.85
C THR A 303 0.24 -6.40 -6.54
N MET A 304 0.88 -7.13 -5.62
CA MET A 304 0.48 -7.24 -4.23
C MET A 304 1.49 -6.51 -3.36
N LEU A 305 0.98 -5.77 -2.38
CA LEU A 305 1.77 -4.98 -1.44
C LEU A 305 1.61 -5.58 -0.05
N VAL A 306 2.68 -5.62 0.72
CA VAL A 306 2.64 -5.93 2.16
C VAL A 306 3.24 -4.75 2.91
N ASN A 307 2.52 -4.23 3.90
CA ASN A 307 3.03 -3.16 4.75
C ASN A 307 4.26 -3.70 5.51
N GLY A 308 5.41 -3.05 5.35
CA GLY A 308 6.69 -3.48 5.92
C GLY A 308 6.79 -3.31 7.44
N GLN A 309 5.79 -2.72 8.08
CA GLN A 309 5.66 -2.62 9.53
C GLN A 309 4.58 -3.57 10.08
N THR A 310 3.38 -3.56 9.48
CA THR A 310 2.23 -4.28 10.06
C THR A 310 1.96 -5.64 9.43
N GLY A 311 2.57 -5.94 8.28
CA GLY A 311 2.32 -7.18 7.53
C GLY A 311 0.98 -7.20 6.79
N LYS A 312 0.23 -6.09 6.80
CA LYS A 312 -1.06 -5.95 6.11
C LYS A 312 -0.89 -6.10 4.60
N ILE A 313 -1.68 -6.97 3.98
CA ILE A 313 -1.63 -7.24 2.54
C ILE A 313 -2.69 -6.43 1.79
N VAL A 314 -2.28 -5.81 0.69
CA VAL A 314 -3.14 -5.12 -0.29
C VAL A 314 -2.88 -5.69 -1.66
N GLY A 315 -3.93 -5.78 -2.48
CA GLY A 315 -3.86 -6.26 -3.86
C GLY A 315 -4.80 -7.44 -4.10
N GLY A 316 -5.29 -7.52 -5.33
CA GLY A 316 -6.13 -8.59 -5.83
C GLY A 316 -5.34 -9.68 -6.55
N LEU A 317 -5.88 -10.89 -6.51
CA LEU A 317 -5.38 -12.02 -7.28
C LEU A 317 -6.23 -12.22 -8.55
N PRO A 318 -5.65 -12.76 -9.63
CA PRO A 318 -6.44 -13.24 -10.74
C PRO A 318 -7.39 -14.36 -10.26
N TYR A 319 -8.56 -14.44 -10.88
CA TYR A 319 -9.50 -15.53 -10.66
C TYR A 319 -10.01 -16.07 -12.00
N GLU A 320 -10.32 -17.36 -12.05
CA GLU A 320 -10.89 -17.98 -13.23
C GLU A 320 -12.42 -17.97 -13.18
N LYS A 321 -13.05 -17.51 -14.25
CA LYS A 321 -14.52 -17.49 -14.38
C LYS A 321 -15.11 -18.88 -14.62
N THR A 322 -14.36 -19.79 -15.24
CA THR A 322 -14.84 -21.13 -15.60
C THR A 322 -15.26 -21.98 -14.39
N PRO A 323 -14.42 -22.18 -13.35
CA PRO A 323 -14.83 -22.94 -12.17
C PRO A 323 -15.98 -22.26 -11.40
N LEU A 324 -16.05 -20.93 -11.45
CA LEU A 324 -17.15 -20.17 -10.86
C LEU A 324 -18.47 -20.43 -11.60
N ILE A 325 -18.48 -20.35 -12.93
CA ILE A 325 -19.65 -20.62 -13.78
C ILE A 325 -20.09 -22.08 -13.59
N LEU A 326 -19.15 -23.03 -13.64
CA LEU A 326 -19.42 -24.46 -13.42
C LEU A 326 -20.09 -24.72 -12.07
N LEU A 327 -19.59 -24.09 -11.00
CA LEU A 327 -20.18 -24.20 -9.67
C LEU A 327 -21.63 -23.71 -9.66
N PHE A 328 -21.91 -22.54 -10.23
CA PHE A 328 -23.27 -22.01 -10.30
C PHE A 328 -24.19 -22.86 -11.19
N THR A 329 -23.70 -23.37 -12.31
CA THR A 329 -24.47 -24.27 -13.17
C THR A 329 -24.80 -25.59 -12.48
N LEU A 330 -23.87 -26.15 -11.69
CA LEU A 330 -24.09 -27.40 -10.95
C LEU A 330 -25.10 -27.19 -9.83
N ILE A 331 -24.98 -26.09 -9.06
CA ILE A 331 -25.96 -25.73 -8.04
C ILE A 331 -27.35 -25.57 -8.67
N PHE A 332 -27.45 -24.86 -9.79
CA PHE A 332 -28.71 -24.70 -10.50
C PHE A 332 -29.30 -26.03 -10.97
N ALA A 333 -28.46 -26.90 -11.56
CA ALA A 333 -28.88 -28.23 -12.02
C ALA A 333 -29.38 -29.14 -10.90
N ILE A 334 -28.94 -28.94 -9.64
CA ILE A 334 -29.40 -29.71 -8.48
C ILE A 334 -30.64 -29.07 -7.84
N VAL A 335 -30.64 -27.74 -7.67
CA VAL A 335 -31.71 -27.02 -6.96
C VAL A 335 -32.99 -26.95 -7.80
N ALA A 336 -32.90 -26.78 -9.12
CA ALA A 336 -34.08 -26.63 -9.98
C ALA A 336 -34.97 -27.88 -10.00
N PRO A 337 -34.46 -29.12 -10.14
CA PRO A 337 -35.28 -30.33 -10.06
C PRO A 337 -35.90 -30.55 -8.67
N ILE A 338 -35.16 -30.27 -7.59
CA ILE A 338 -35.66 -30.40 -6.22
C ILE A 338 -36.81 -29.41 -5.98
N ALA A 339 -36.65 -28.16 -6.42
CA ALA A 339 -37.69 -27.16 -6.35
C ALA A 339 -38.94 -27.56 -7.16
N ALA A 340 -38.75 -28.09 -8.37
CA ALA A 340 -39.84 -28.60 -9.20
C ALA A 340 -40.55 -29.81 -8.56
N PHE A 341 -39.82 -30.73 -7.94
CA PHE A 341 -40.39 -31.88 -7.23
C PHE A 341 -41.23 -31.44 -6.03
N ILE A 342 -40.69 -30.54 -5.18
CA ILE A 342 -41.41 -30.01 -4.01
C ILE A 342 -42.69 -29.29 -4.44
N TYR A 343 -42.63 -28.51 -5.53
CA TYR A 343 -43.80 -27.81 -6.08
C TYR A 343 -44.92 -28.77 -6.54
N ASN A 344 -44.56 -29.93 -7.10
CA ASN A 344 -45.53 -30.89 -7.62
C ASN A 344 -46.07 -31.87 -6.56
N VAL A 345 -45.35 -32.09 -5.45
CA VAL A 345 -45.67 -33.17 -4.49
C VAL A 345 -46.27 -32.66 -3.17
N VAL A 346 -45.97 -31.42 -2.75
CA VAL A 346 -46.38 -30.92 -1.44
C VAL A 346 -47.65 -30.07 -1.54
N ASP A 347 -48.67 -30.43 -0.76
CA ASP A 347 -49.98 -29.78 -0.72
C ASP A 347 -49.91 -28.27 -0.34
N LEU A 348 -50.90 -27.52 -0.80
CA LEU A 348 -50.82 -26.14 -1.31
C LEU A 348 -50.26 -25.03 -0.40
N ASP A 349 -50.06 -25.22 0.91
CA ASP A 349 -49.61 -24.15 1.82
C ASP A 349 -48.18 -24.36 2.37
N ASP A 350 -47.84 -25.55 2.84
CA ASP A 350 -46.50 -25.80 3.41
C ASP A 350 -45.44 -25.98 2.31
N GLY A 351 -45.82 -26.55 1.16
CA GLY A 351 -44.93 -26.69 -0.01
C GLY A 351 -44.53 -25.34 -0.60
N LYS A 352 -45.48 -24.41 -0.70
CA LYS A 352 -45.23 -23.04 -1.20
C LYS A 352 -44.37 -22.24 -0.22
N ARG A 353 -44.55 -22.42 1.08
CA ARG A 353 -43.69 -21.82 2.12
C ARG A 353 -42.25 -22.34 2.04
N LEU A 354 -42.08 -23.65 1.90
CA LEU A 354 -40.75 -24.27 1.77
C LEU A 354 -40.04 -23.82 0.48
N LEU A 355 -40.75 -23.78 -0.65
CA LEU A 355 -40.25 -23.27 -1.91
C LEU A 355 -39.87 -21.78 -1.82
N GLY A 356 -40.70 -20.97 -1.17
CA GLY A 356 -40.41 -19.56 -0.91
C GLY A 356 -39.14 -19.36 -0.08
N LEU A 357 -38.92 -20.16 0.95
CA LEU A 357 -37.70 -20.14 1.77
C LEU A 357 -36.46 -20.57 0.97
N MET A 358 -36.57 -21.59 0.11
CA MET A 358 -35.48 -22.03 -0.76
C MET A 358 -35.09 -20.97 -1.81
N ILE A 359 -36.07 -20.33 -2.44
CA ILE A 359 -35.85 -19.24 -3.39
C ILE A 359 -35.22 -18.04 -2.67
N ALA A 360 -35.76 -17.64 -1.52
CA ALA A 360 -35.21 -16.54 -0.72
C ALA A 360 -33.77 -16.83 -0.27
N GLY A 361 -33.49 -18.03 0.24
CA GLY A 361 -32.14 -18.46 0.64
C GLY A 361 -31.16 -18.45 -0.54
N SER A 362 -31.59 -18.96 -1.70
CA SER A 362 -30.79 -18.95 -2.93
C SER A 362 -30.52 -17.53 -3.42
N ALA A 363 -31.51 -16.64 -3.38
CA ALA A 363 -31.37 -15.23 -3.75
C ALA A 363 -30.40 -14.49 -2.82
N ILE A 364 -30.47 -14.74 -1.50
CA ILE A 364 -29.53 -14.18 -0.52
C ILE A 364 -28.11 -14.69 -0.77
N ALA A 365 -27.94 -15.99 -1.00
CA ALA A 365 -26.64 -16.58 -1.31
C ALA A 365 -26.05 -16.03 -2.61
N PHE A 366 -26.87 -15.87 -3.65
CA PHE A 366 -26.49 -15.27 -4.93
C PHE A 366 -26.10 -13.80 -4.76
N ALA A 367 -26.91 -13.00 -4.05
CA ALA A 367 -26.59 -11.60 -3.77
C ALA A 367 -25.27 -11.46 -3.00
N LYS A 368 -25.01 -12.33 -2.01
CA LYS A 368 -23.74 -12.37 -1.26
C LYS A 368 -22.57 -12.76 -2.17
N ALA A 369 -22.76 -13.73 -3.08
CA ALA A 369 -21.73 -14.12 -4.03
C ALA A 369 -21.42 -13.02 -5.05
N VAL A 370 -22.43 -12.33 -5.58
CA VAL A 370 -22.26 -11.16 -6.46
C VAL A 370 -21.53 -10.04 -5.74
N LYS A 371 -21.87 -9.75 -4.47
CA LYS A 371 -21.15 -8.76 -3.67
C LYS A 371 -19.66 -9.13 -3.50
N ASN A 372 -19.38 -10.38 -3.11
CA ASN A 372 -18.01 -10.86 -2.98
C ASN A 372 -17.24 -10.77 -4.32
N LEU A 373 -17.88 -11.07 -5.45
CA LEU A 373 -17.28 -10.95 -6.77
C LEU A 373 -16.95 -9.50 -7.13
N LYS A 374 -17.83 -8.54 -6.80
CA LYS A 374 -17.55 -7.11 -6.97
C LYS A 374 -16.35 -6.66 -6.12
N ASP A 375 -16.25 -7.13 -4.88
CA ASP A 375 -15.12 -6.79 -4.00
C ASP A 375 -13.79 -7.38 -4.50
N VAL A 376 -13.83 -8.62 -5.03
CA VAL A 376 -12.71 -9.26 -5.71
C VAL A 376 -12.33 -8.50 -6.98
N GLU A 377 -13.29 -8.09 -7.79
CA GLU A 377 -13.04 -7.33 -9.02
C GLU A 377 -12.46 -5.95 -8.72
N LYS A 378 -12.95 -5.25 -7.69
CA LYS A 378 -12.38 -3.98 -7.23
C LYS A 378 -10.92 -4.16 -6.80
N SER A 379 -10.64 -5.18 -5.99
CA SER A 379 -9.26 -5.48 -5.57
C SER A 379 -8.37 -5.88 -6.76
N ARG A 380 -8.92 -6.56 -7.76
CA ARG A 380 -8.21 -6.91 -9.01
C ARG A 380 -7.82 -5.66 -9.81
N ARG A 381 -8.75 -4.72 -9.97
CA ARG A 381 -8.53 -3.47 -10.72
C ARG A 381 -7.35 -2.68 -10.15
N LEU A 382 -7.27 -2.60 -8.82
CA LEU A 382 -6.20 -1.93 -8.09
C LEU A 382 -4.80 -2.56 -8.26
N SER A 383 -4.76 -3.84 -8.62
CA SER A 383 -3.51 -4.58 -8.86
C SER A 383 -3.10 -4.63 -10.33
N SER A 384 -3.93 -4.18 -11.28
CA SER A 384 -3.71 -4.30 -12.72
C SER A 384 -3.36 -2.96 -13.40
N GLU A 385 -2.47 -3.03 -14.40
CA GLU A 385 -1.81 -1.91 -15.10
C GLU A 385 -2.74 -0.84 -15.69
N ALA A 386 -3.93 -1.23 -16.17
CA ALA A 386 -4.81 -0.35 -16.95
C ALA A 386 -5.29 0.91 -16.20
N ASP A 387 -5.30 0.86 -14.86
CA ASP A 387 -5.70 1.99 -14.02
C ASP A 387 -4.52 2.66 -13.31
N ILE A 388 -3.37 1.98 -13.10
CA ILE A 388 -2.16 2.62 -12.55
C ILE A 388 -1.72 3.79 -13.46
N ALA A 389 -1.83 3.63 -14.79
CA ALA A 389 -1.49 4.67 -15.76
C ALA A 389 -2.58 5.74 -15.98
N ASN A 390 -3.85 5.46 -15.64
CA ASN A 390 -4.97 6.41 -15.84
C ASN A 390 -5.24 7.28 -14.62
N TYR A 391 -4.98 6.79 -13.40
CA TYR A 391 -5.18 7.57 -12.17
C TYR A 391 -4.10 8.63 -11.95
N SER A 392 -2.88 8.44 -12.46
CA SER A 392 -1.82 9.47 -12.42
C SER A 392 -2.21 10.78 -13.13
N LYS A 393 -3.21 10.74 -14.02
CA LYS A 393 -3.73 11.91 -14.76
C LYS A 393 -4.81 12.70 -14.01
N ASN A 394 -5.42 12.14 -12.97
CA ASN A 394 -6.59 12.72 -12.28
C ASN A 394 -6.31 13.12 -10.82
N ARG A 395 -5.04 13.28 -10.45
CA ARG A 395 -4.58 13.51 -9.06
C ARG A 395 -4.77 14.96 -8.61
#